data_AF-N8Y594-F1
#
_entry.id   AF-N8Y594-F1
#
_cell.length_a   1.000
_cell.length_b   1.000
_cell.length_c   1.000
_cell.angle_alpha   90.00
_cell.angle_beta   90.00
_cell.angle_gamma   90.00
#
_symmetry.space_group_name_H-M   'P 1'
#
loop_
_entity.id
_entity.type
_entity.pdbx_description
1 polymer ?
#
loop_
_entity_poly.entity_id
_entity_poly.type
_entity_poly.pdbx_seq_one_letter_code
_entity_poly.pdbx_strand_id
1 'polypeptide(L)'
;MSTKYCYECGAEKVLGHKFCGSCGKSFQVQSKVNFVQNKKEIDTYNQHQTYLNKVSNFQHKFFTYMFFIIFLSIILMVLSGFSIGFRFFSASFGSIFFLFIIFFVFKFMNLDFALAKAIYGQNYEHKGKDLETIYHSLDSSKNPKGETICIFCGNSRFYRKGIYATSNCTVNCTKCKAYLYTE
;
A
#
# COMPACT_ATOMS: atom_id res chain seq x y z
N MET A 1 4.45 4.29 -42.70
CA MET A 1 5.81 4.80 -42.39
C MET A 1 6.54 3.75 -41.54
N SER A 2 7.60 3.15 -42.07
CA SER A 2 8.43 2.19 -41.31
C SER A 2 9.26 2.94 -40.27
N THR A 3 9.00 2.72 -38.99
CA THR A 3 9.80 3.30 -37.91
C THR A 3 11.24 2.77 -38.02
N LYS A 4 12.20 3.68 -38.27
CA LYS A 4 13.64 3.37 -38.34
C LYS A 4 14.23 2.96 -36.99
N TYR A 5 13.50 3.18 -35.90
CA TYR A 5 13.96 2.95 -34.54
C TYR A 5 12.97 2.12 -33.75
N CYS A 6 13.46 1.37 -32.77
CA CYS A 6 12.67 0.64 -31.80
C CYS A 6 11.91 1.62 -30.91
N TYR A 7 10.59 1.46 -30.86
CA TYR A 7 9.70 2.28 -30.03
C TYR A 7 9.89 2.06 -28.52
N GLU A 8 10.69 1.07 -28.10
CA GLU A 8 10.94 0.76 -26.68
C GLU A 8 12.33 1.17 -26.19
N CYS A 9 13.38 1.00 -27.00
CA CYS A 9 14.75 1.31 -26.57
C CYS A 9 15.46 2.35 -27.44
N GLY A 10 14.81 2.86 -28.50
CA GLY A 10 15.42 3.82 -29.42
C GLY A 10 16.51 3.25 -30.33
N ALA A 11 16.90 1.98 -30.18
CA ALA A 11 17.89 1.34 -31.04
C ALA A 11 17.41 1.27 -32.49
N GLU A 12 18.35 1.39 -33.44
CA GLU A 12 18.03 1.33 -34.86
C GLU A 12 17.43 -0.04 -35.22
N LYS A 13 16.34 0.00 -35.99
CA LYS A 13 15.64 -1.19 -36.43
C LYS A 13 16.45 -1.82 -37.56
N VAL A 14 17.08 -2.96 -37.27
CA VAL A 14 17.71 -3.80 -38.30
C VAL A 14 16.62 -4.30 -39.26
N LEU A 15 16.76 -3.98 -40.54
CA LEU A 15 15.82 -4.34 -41.61
C LEU A 15 15.63 -5.87 -41.65
N GLY A 16 14.37 -6.33 -41.70
CA GLY A 16 14.01 -7.75 -41.76
C GLY A 16 13.79 -8.46 -40.42
N HIS A 17 14.23 -7.89 -39.28
CA HIS A 17 14.03 -8.53 -37.98
C HIS A 17 12.62 -8.28 -37.41
N LYS A 18 12.00 -9.36 -36.89
CA LYS A 18 10.72 -9.30 -36.17
C LYS A 18 10.87 -8.83 -34.71
N PHE A 19 12.07 -8.90 -34.16
CA PHE A 19 12.40 -8.55 -32.76
C PHE A 19 13.58 -7.57 -32.73
N CYS A 20 13.61 -6.70 -31.72
CA CYS A 20 14.70 -5.76 -31.50
C CYS A 20 15.92 -6.50 -30.95
N GLY A 21 17.09 -6.32 -31.58
CA GLY A 21 18.34 -6.95 -31.15
C GLY A 21 18.84 -6.49 -29.76
N SER A 22 18.52 -5.26 -29.34
CA SER A 22 18.95 -4.75 -28.03
C SER A 22 18.02 -5.14 -26.88
N CYS A 23 16.70 -5.11 -27.08
CA CYS A 23 15.72 -5.34 -26.00
C CYS A 23 14.90 -6.63 -26.16
N GLY A 24 15.14 -7.41 -27.21
CA GLY A 24 14.46 -8.70 -27.48
C GLY A 24 12.98 -8.59 -27.85
N LYS A 25 12.38 -7.39 -27.83
CA LYS A 25 10.93 -7.21 -28.01
C LYS A 25 10.50 -7.16 -29.48
N SER A 26 9.32 -7.70 -29.75
CA SER A 26 8.79 -7.77 -31.11
C SER A 26 8.41 -6.38 -31.64
N PHE A 27 8.64 -6.14 -32.93
CA PHE A 27 8.17 -4.94 -33.64
C PHE A 27 6.70 -5.04 -34.07
N GLN A 28 6.01 -6.14 -33.76
CA GLN A 28 4.58 -6.23 -34.01
C GLN A 28 3.86 -5.30 -33.03
N VAL A 29 3.36 -4.19 -33.58
CA VAL A 29 2.40 -3.32 -32.92
C VAL A 29 1.23 -4.21 -32.52
N GLN A 30 1.10 -4.52 -31.23
CA GLN A 30 -0.09 -5.20 -30.73
C GLN A 30 -1.30 -4.38 -31.16
N SER A 31 -2.31 -5.05 -31.73
CA SER A 31 -3.55 -4.40 -32.14
C SER A 31 -4.06 -3.56 -30.97
N LYS A 32 -4.47 -2.32 -31.27
CA LYS A 32 -5.03 -1.40 -30.29
C LYS A 32 -6.29 -2.07 -29.74
N VAL A 33 -6.17 -2.82 -28.64
CA VAL A 33 -7.33 -3.32 -27.93
C VAL A 33 -8.04 -2.08 -27.42
N ASN A 34 -9.28 -1.88 -27.86
CA ASN A 34 -10.13 -0.81 -27.33
C ASN A 34 -10.43 -1.15 -25.87
N PHE A 35 -9.57 -0.69 -24.98
CA PHE A 35 -9.76 -0.84 -23.55
C PHE A 35 -10.98 -0.01 -23.13
N VAL A 36 -12.01 -0.71 -22.65
CA VAL A 36 -13.19 -0.08 -22.07
C VAL A 36 -13.06 -0.18 -20.56
N GLN A 37 -13.07 0.96 -19.89
CA GLN A 37 -13.02 1.01 -18.43
C GLN A 37 -14.28 0.38 -17.83
N ASN A 38 -14.10 -0.62 -16.98
CA ASN A 38 -15.19 -1.15 -16.17
C ASN A 38 -15.34 -0.29 -14.89
N LYS A 39 -16.29 0.65 -14.91
CA LYS A 39 -16.51 1.58 -13.80
C LYS A 39 -16.82 0.86 -12.49
N LYS A 40 -17.61 -0.22 -12.53
CA LYS A 40 -18.00 -0.98 -11.34
C LYS A 40 -16.79 -1.57 -10.61
N GLU A 41 -15.85 -2.15 -11.36
CA GLU A 41 -14.63 -2.73 -10.79
C GLU A 41 -13.65 -1.66 -10.28
N ILE A 42 -13.56 -0.52 -10.98
CA ILE A 42 -12.80 0.63 -10.50
C ILE A 42 -13.38 1.13 -9.17
N ASP A 43 -14.70 1.19 -9.04
CA ASP A 43 -15.36 1.58 -7.79
C ASP A 43 -15.09 0.57 -6.67
N THR A 44 -15.14 -0.73 -6.96
CA THR A 44 -14.76 -1.78 -6.00
C THR A 44 -13.30 -1.64 -5.53
N TYR A 45 -12.37 -1.39 -6.47
CA TYR A 45 -10.97 -1.14 -6.17
C TYR A 45 -10.79 0.09 -5.27
N ASN A 46 -11.40 1.22 -5.64
CA ASN A 46 -11.31 2.47 -4.90
C ASN A 46 -11.93 2.35 -3.51
N GLN A 47 -13.03 1.59 -3.38
CA GLN A 47 -13.66 1.31 -2.09
C GLN A 47 -12.73 0.50 -1.19
N HIS A 48 -12.07 -0.54 -1.72
CA HIS A 48 -11.10 -1.34 -0.97
C HIS A 48 -9.90 -0.51 -0.53
N GLN A 49 -9.34 0.29 -1.44
CA GLN A 49 -8.25 1.19 -1.12
C GLN A 49 -8.64 2.20 -0.02
N THR A 50 -9.85 2.74 -0.10
CA THR A 50 -10.39 3.65 0.93
C THR A 50 -10.55 2.96 2.28
N TYR A 51 -11.00 1.70 2.28
CA TYR A 51 -11.08 0.88 3.49
C TYR A 51 -9.71 0.68 4.14
N LEU A 52 -8.71 0.25 3.37
CA LEU A 52 -7.35 0.05 3.87
C LEU A 52 -6.75 1.35 4.42
N ASN A 53 -6.99 2.48 3.75
CA ASN A 53 -6.55 3.80 4.22
C ASN A 53 -7.23 4.22 5.54
N LYS A 54 -8.51 3.89 5.74
CA LYS A 54 -9.20 4.13 7.02
C LYS A 54 -8.59 3.29 8.15
N VAL A 55 -8.32 2.01 7.87
CA VAL A 55 -7.67 1.10 8.83
C VAL A 55 -6.29 1.61 9.21
N SER A 56 -5.43 1.96 8.24
CA SER A 56 -4.07 2.44 8.52
C SER A 56 -4.07 3.79 9.23
N ASN A 57 -4.96 4.72 8.86
CA ASN A 57 -5.10 6.00 9.54
C ASN A 57 -5.57 5.84 10.98
N PHE A 58 -6.47 4.89 11.25
CA PHE A 58 -6.86 4.56 12.62
C PHE A 58 -5.66 4.08 13.45
N GLN A 59 -4.84 3.18 12.89
CA GLN A 59 -3.64 2.70 13.59
C GLN A 59 -2.67 3.84 13.91
N HIS A 60 -2.42 4.72 12.94
CA HIS A 60 -1.53 5.87 13.14
C HIS A 60 -2.08 6.81 14.21
N LYS A 61 -3.37 7.17 14.15
CA LYS A 61 -4.00 8.01 15.17
C LYS A 61 -3.97 7.37 16.55
N PHE A 62 -4.34 6.10 16.66
CA PHE A 62 -4.33 5.36 17.92
C PHE A 62 -2.93 5.34 18.54
N PHE A 63 -1.90 5.04 17.74
CA PHE A 63 -0.51 5.08 18.17
C PHE A 63 -0.12 6.48 18.67
N THR A 64 -0.41 7.53 17.89
CA THR A 64 -0.08 8.91 18.25
C THR A 64 -0.77 9.36 19.53
N TYR A 65 -2.06 9.05 19.71
CA TYR A 65 -2.79 9.38 20.95
C TYR A 65 -2.23 8.66 22.17
N MET A 66 -1.98 7.36 22.07
CA MET A 66 -1.42 6.58 23.18
C MET A 66 -0.01 7.03 23.54
N PHE A 67 0.83 7.29 22.53
CA PHE A 67 2.17 7.83 22.73
C PHE A 67 2.13 9.18 23.44
N PHE A 68 1.21 10.07 23.04
CA PHE A 68 1.07 11.38 23.67
C PHE A 68 0.59 11.29 25.13
N ILE A 69 -0.35 10.39 25.44
CA ILE A 69 -0.83 10.16 26.81
C ILE A 69 0.31 9.67 27.71
N ILE A 70 1.11 8.71 27.23
CA ILE A 70 2.28 8.19 27.93
C ILE A 70 3.34 9.30 28.12
N PHE A 71 3.61 10.07 27.08
CA PHE A 71 4.58 11.16 27.15
C PHE A 71 4.16 12.24 28.16
N LEU A 72 2.88 12.63 28.13
CA LEU A 72 2.33 13.61 29.07
C LEU A 72 2.33 13.07 30.51
N SER A 73 2.02 11.79 30.72
CA SER A 73 2.05 11.20 32.07
C SER A 73 3.45 11.15 32.65
N ILE A 74 4.48 10.88 31.83
CA ILE A 74 5.89 10.96 32.24
C ILE A 74 6.26 12.40 32.63
N ILE A 75 5.88 13.41 31.85
CA ILE A 75 6.15 14.82 32.18
C ILE A 75 5.51 15.18 33.52
N LEU A 76 4.24 14.84 33.73
CA LEU A 76 3.52 15.12 34.97
C LEU A 76 4.14 14.39 36.18
N MET A 77 4.61 13.16 35.99
CA MET A 77 5.34 12.41 37.03
C MET A 77 6.65 13.12 37.41
N VAL A 78 7.43 13.61 36.44
CA VAL A 78 8.69 14.32 36.71
C VAL A 78 8.43 15.64 37.45
N LEU A 79 7.42 16.40 37.03
CA LEU A 79 7.04 17.67 37.67
C LEU A 79 6.56 17.45 39.12
N SER A 80 5.70 16.46 39.35
CA SER A 80 5.17 16.15 40.68
C SER A 80 6.22 15.56 41.64
N GLY A 81 7.21 14.81 41.12
CA GLY A 81 8.31 14.27 41.91
C GLY A 81 9.18 15.36 42.57
N PHE A 82 9.28 16.53 41.94
CA PHE A 82 9.99 17.70 42.49
C PHE A 82 9.25 18.33 43.69
N SER A 83 7.91 18.20 43.74
CA SER A 83 7.07 18.85 44.75
C SER A 83 6.70 17.95 45.94
N ILE A 84 6.56 16.63 45.73
CA ILE A 84 5.94 15.70 46.70
C ILE A 84 6.95 14.69 47.29
N GLY A 85 8.19 14.67 46.79
CA GLY A 85 9.28 13.85 47.30
C GLY A 85 9.33 12.41 46.76
N PHE A 86 10.46 11.73 47.00
CA PHE A 86 10.88 10.50 46.32
C PHE A 86 9.95 9.28 46.53
N ARG A 87 9.18 9.21 47.61
CA ARG A 87 8.29 8.06 47.89
C ARG A 87 7.05 8.02 46.99
N PHE A 88 6.56 9.16 46.50
CA PHE A 88 5.46 9.22 45.53
C PHE A 88 5.94 8.89 44.11
N PHE A 89 7.22 9.17 43.83
CA PHE A 89 7.85 8.92 42.55
C PHE A 89 7.91 7.42 42.20
N SER A 90 8.30 6.55 43.15
CA SER A 90 8.42 5.11 42.89
C SER A 90 7.09 4.41 42.61
N ALA A 91 6.02 4.78 43.33
CA ALA A 91 4.68 4.24 43.10
C ALA A 91 4.09 4.68 41.74
N SER A 92 4.32 5.94 41.36
CA SER A 92 3.85 6.51 40.08
C SER A 92 4.65 5.98 38.88
N PHE A 93 5.93 5.66 39.08
CA PHE A 93 6.77 5.05 38.06
C PHE A 93 6.28 3.65 37.68
N GLY A 94 5.89 2.84 38.67
CA GLY A 94 5.38 1.48 38.43
C GLY A 94 4.09 1.47 37.59
N SER A 95 3.16 2.39 37.84
CA SER A 95 1.90 2.47 37.10
C SER A 95 2.09 2.93 35.65
N ILE A 96 2.96 3.92 35.41
CA ILE A 96 3.29 4.38 34.05
C ILE A 96 4.02 3.28 33.27
N PHE A 97 4.95 2.57 33.91
CA PHE A 97 5.66 1.47 33.28
C PHE A 97 4.71 0.33 32.89
N PHE A 98 3.71 0.02 33.72
CA PHE A 98 2.68 -0.96 33.40
C PHE A 98 1.82 -0.54 32.20
N LEU A 99 1.41 0.74 32.11
CA LEU A 99 0.72 1.27 30.93
C LEU A 99 1.57 1.16 29.66
N PHE A 100 2.87 1.42 29.77
CA PHE A 100 3.82 1.28 28.68
C PHE A 100 3.91 -0.17 28.17
N ILE A 101 3.98 -1.14 29.10
CA ILE A 101 3.95 -2.57 28.77
C ILE A 101 2.64 -2.93 28.07
N ILE A 102 1.49 -2.51 28.59
CA ILE A 102 0.19 -2.79 27.96
C ILE A 102 0.15 -2.25 26.53
N PHE A 103 0.61 -1.02 26.33
CA PHE A 103 0.66 -0.41 25.00
C PHE A 103 1.55 -1.21 24.04
N PHE A 104 2.73 -1.62 24.49
CA PHE A 104 3.64 -2.45 23.70
C PHE A 104 3.03 -3.82 23.37
N VAL A 105 2.40 -4.49 24.33
CA VAL A 105 1.70 -5.76 24.11
C VAL A 105 0.58 -5.58 23.09
N PHE A 106 -0.25 -4.54 23.25
CA PHE A 106 -1.35 -4.23 22.34
C PHE A 106 -0.85 -4.03 20.91
N LYS A 107 0.31 -3.36 20.74
CA LYS A 107 0.89 -3.12 19.43
C LYS A 107 1.61 -4.35 18.86
N PHE A 108 2.36 -5.07 19.69
CA PHE A 108 3.09 -6.27 19.28
C PHE A 108 2.13 -7.38 18.84
N MET A 109 0.98 -7.51 19.50
CA MET A 109 -0.07 -8.44 19.11
C MET A 109 -0.92 -7.97 17.92
N ASN A 110 -0.62 -6.82 17.31
CA ASN A 110 -1.42 -6.19 16.25
C ASN A 110 -2.91 -6.08 16.62
N LEU A 111 -3.21 -5.89 17.91
CA LEU A 111 -4.58 -5.84 18.40
C LEU A 111 -5.30 -4.57 17.91
N ASP A 112 -4.54 -3.50 17.67
CA ASP A 112 -5.00 -2.27 17.00
C ASP A 112 -5.47 -2.53 15.58
N PHE A 113 -4.78 -3.39 14.83
CA PHE A 113 -5.17 -3.77 13.47
C PHE A 113 -6.45 -4.61 13.48
N ALA A 114 -6.54 -5.59 14.38
CA ALA A 114 -7.73 -6.42 14.55
C ALA A 114 -8.96 -5.58 14.93
N LEU A 115 -8.78 -4.64 15.86
CA LEU A 115 -9.83 -3.71 16.27
C LEU A 115 -10.26 -2.80 15.12
N ALA A 116 -9.31 -2.23 14.37
CA ALA A 116 -9.62 -1.40 13.20
C ALA A 116 -10.41 -2.18 12.14
N LYS A 117 -10.04 -3.44 11.88
CA LYS A 117 -10.78 -4.33 10.98
C LYS A 117 -12.18 -4.64 11.50
N ALA A 118 -12.36 -4.82 12.81
CA ALA A 118 -13.68 -5.05 13.40
C ALA A 118 -14.58 -3.81 13.27
N ILE A 119 -14.06 -2.61 13.54
CA ILE A 119 -14.82 -1.35 13.49
C ILE A 119 -15.19 -0.98 12.05
N TYR A 120 -14.23 -0.99 11.12
CA TYR A 120 -14.45 -0.51 9.75
C TYR A 120 -14.89 -1.62 8.78
N GLY A 121 -14.71 -2.89 9.15
CA GLY A 121 -14.92 -4.04 8.27
C GLY A 121 -16.16 -4.87 8.59
N GLN A 122 -17.06 -4.42 9.48
CA GLN A 122 -18.23 -5.21 9.90
C GLN A 122 -19.05 -5.76 8.73
N ASN A 123 -19.32 -4.94 7.71
CA ASN A 123 -20.12 -5.31 6.53
C ASN A 123 -19.31 -5.29 5.23
N TYR A 124 -17.98 -5.37 5.30
CA TYR A 124 -17.13 -5.31 4.12
C TYR A 124 -16.63 -6.71 3.73
N GLU A 125 -17.11 -7.19 2.58
CA GLU A 125 -16.86 -8.55 2.08
C GLU A 125 -15.36 -8.88 1.94
N HIS A 126 -14.56 -7.89 1.55
CA HIS A 126 -13.13 -8.08 1.25
C HIS A 126 -12.19 -7.68 2.40
N LYS A 127 -12.69 -7.53 3.64
CA LYS A 127 -11.93 -7.06 4.81
C LYS A 127 -10.64 -7.84 5.12
N GLY A 128 -10.56 -9.10 4.69
CA GLY A 128 -9.42 -9.99 4.91
C GLY A 128 -8.35 -9.91 3.83
N LYS A 129 -8.64 -9.34 2.67
CA LYS A 129 -7.75 -9.36 1.50
C LYS A 129 -6.90 -8.10 1.44
N ASP A 130 -5.67 -8.24 0.97
CA ASP A 130 -4.81 -7.12 0.61
C ASP A 130 -5.28 -6.48 -0.71
N LEU A 131 -4.64 -5.36 -1.08
CA LEU A 131 -4.99 -4.65 -2.30
C LEU A 131 -4.56 -5.43 -3.55
N GLU A 132 -3.44 -6.15 -3.48
CA GLU A 132 -2.91 -7.00 -4.56
C GLU A 132 -3.88 -8.14 -4.92
N THR A 133 -4.34 -8.91 -3.94
CA THR A 133 -5.29 -10.00 -4.15
C THR A 133 -6.59 -9.49 -4.74
N ILE A 134 -7.08 -8.33 -4.28
CA ILE A 134 -8.27 -7.72 -4.86
C ILE A 134 -8.01 -7.30 -6.30
N TYR A 135 -6.89 -6.62 -6.57
CA TYR A 135 -6.51 -6.20 -7.91
C TYR A 135 -6.50 -7.38 -8.89
N HIS A 136 -5.83 -8.48 -8.55
CA HIS A 136 -5.74 -9.68 -9.40
C HIS A 136 -7.03 -10.50 -9.50
N SER A 137 -7.99 -10.25 -8.60
CA SER A 137 -9.32 -10.86 -8.67
C SER A 137 -10.26 -10.15 -9.65
N LEU A 138 -9.95 -8.93 -10.08
CA LEU A 138 -10.76 -8.18 -11.04
C LEU A 138 -10.53 -8.68 -12.46
N ASP A 139 -11.61 -8.90 -13.22
CA ASP A 139 -11.50 -9.35 -14.62
C ASP A 139 -10.85 -8.28 -15.50
N SER A 140 -11.11 -6.99 -15.23
CA SER A 140 -10.48 -5.87 -15.97
C SER A 140 -8.98 -5.71 -15.67
N SER A 141 -8.45 -6.44 -14.69
CA SER A 141 -7.01 -6.48 -14.42
C SER A 141 -6.27 -7.43 -15.37
N LYS A 142 -6.98 -8.20 -16.20
CA LYS A 142 -6.38 -9.20 -17.10
C LYS A 142 -6.77 -8.92 -18.54
N ASN A 143 -5.82 -9.11 -19.46
CA ASN A 143 -6.14 -9.10 -20.88
C ASN A 143 -6.71 -10.46 -21.32
N PRO A 144 -7.21 -10.60 -22.57
CA PRO A 144 -7.69 -11.88 -23.09
C PRO A 144 -6.64 -13.00 -23.13
N LYS A 145 -5.35 -12.68 -22.96
CA LYS A 145 -4.23 -13.63 -22.85
C LYS A 145 -3.88 -14.00 -21.41
N GLY A 146 -4.59 -13.44 -20.42
CA GLY A 146 -4.34 -13.63 -18.99
C GLY A 146 -3.22 -12.76 -18.39
N GLU A 147 -2.60 -11.85 -19.16
CA GLU A 147 -1.56 -10.95 -18.66
C GLU A 147 -2.17 -9.80 -17.86
N THR A 148 -1.49 -9.38 -16.79
CA THR A 148 -1.96 -8.27 -15.95
C THR A 148 -1.88 -6.93 -16.68
N ILE A 149 -2.98 -6.17 -16.66
CA ILE A 149 -3.12 -4.84 -17.26
C ILE A 149 -3.64 -3.83 -16.25
N CYS A 150 -3.40 -2.55 -16.51
CA CYS A 150 -3.91 -1.45 -15.70
C CYS A 150 -5.44 -1.32 -15.84
N ILE A 151 -6.19 -1.44 -14.74
CA ILE A 151 -7.65 -1.25 -14.73
C ILE A 151 -8.10 0.17 -15.13
N PHE A 152 -7.20 1.16 -15.10
CA PHE A 152 -7.51 2.54 -15.45
C PHE A 152 -7.26 2.86 -16.93
N CYS A 153 -6.29 2.21 -17.59
CA CYS A 153 -5.88 2.62 -18.93
C CYS A 153 -5.51 1.47 -19.88
N GLY A 154 -5.65 0.22 -19.44
CA GLY A 154 -5.36 -0.99 -20.21
C GLY A 154 -3.88 -1.24 -20.50
N ASN A 155 -2.98 -0.45 -19.92
CA ASN A 155 -1.54 -0.61 -20.14
C ASN A 155 -0.99 -1.81 -19.37
N SER A 156 -0.23 -2.68 -20.03
CA SER A 156 0.40 -3.87 -19.43
C SER A 156 1.75 -3.58 -18.78
N ARG A 157 2.29 -2.36 -18.93
CA ARG A 157 3.59 -1.99 -18.40
C ARG A 157 3.45 -1.32 -17.04
N PHE A 158 4.12 -1.91 -16.05
CA PHE A 158 4.20 -1.39 -14.69
C PHE A 158 5.64 -1.02 -14.36
N TYR A 159 5.81 0.01 -13.52
CA TYR A 159 7.08 0.28 -12.87
C TYR A 159 6.95 -0.03 -11.39
N ARG A 160 8.00 -0.63 -10.83
CA ARG A 160 8.09 -0.99 -9.43
C ARG A 160 9.03 -0.01 -8.73
N LYS A 161 8.57 0.55 -7.62
CA LYS A 161 9.39 1.41 -6.76
C LYS A 161 9.47 0.79 -5.37
N GLY A 162 10.67 0.36 -4.98
CA GLY A 162 10.93 -0.18 -3.65
C GLY A 162 10.66 0.85 -2.56
N ILE A 163 10.13 0.37 -1.43
CA ILE A 163 9.94 1.16 -0.22
C ILE A 163 11.21 1.03 0.62
N TYR A 164 11.74 2.15 1.11
CA TYR A 164 12.98 2.15 1.89
C TYR A 164 12.84 1.29 3.15
N ALA A 165 13.88 0.50 3.45
CA ALA A 165 13.95 -0.39 4.60
C ALA A 165 12.86 -1.49 4.67
N THR A 166 12.22 -1.83 3.54
CA THR A 166 11.33 -3.00 3.44
C THR A 166 11.62 -3.79 2.16
N SER A 167 11.19 -5.05 2.12
CA SER A 167 11.20 -5.88 0.90
C SER A 167 10.12 -5.49 -0.10
N ASN A 168 9.23 -4.57 0.30
CA ASN A 168 7.99 -4.31 -0.40
C ASN A 168 8.21 -3.31 -1.53
N CYS A 169 7.44 -3.46 -2.61
CA CYS A 169 7.53 -2.57 -3.75
C CYS A 169 6.16 -2.09 -4.22
N THR A 170 6.06 -0.79 -4.47
CA THR A 170 4.84 -0.20 -5.03
C THR A 170 4.79 -0.45 -6.53
N VAL A 171 3.67 -0.99 -7.00
CA VAL A 171 3.40 -1.24 -8.41
C VAL A 171 2.53 -0.12 -8.96
N ASN A 172 3.04 0.56 -9.98
CA ASN A 172 2.38 1.70 -10.58
C ASN A 172 2.33 1.56 -12.11
N CYS A 173 1.29 2.10 -12.73
CA CYS A 173 1.19 2.09 -14.18
C CYS A 173 2.18 3.08 -14.82
N THR A 174 2.96 2.67 -15.83
CA THR A 174 3.90 3.57 -16.52
C THR A 174 3.20 4.65 -17.34
N LYS A 175 2.02 4.35 -17.89
CA LYS A 175 1.25 5.27 -18.74
C LYS A 175 0.49 6.33 -17.95
N CYS A 176 -0.42 5.93 -17.06
CA CYS A 176 -1.24 6.87 -16.28
C CYS A 176 -0.64 7.25 -14.92
N LYS A 177 0.48 6.64 -14.50
CA LYS A 177 1.13 6.85 -13.19
C LYS A 177 0.27 6.49 -11.99
N ALA A 178 -0.89 5.85 -12.19
CA ALA A 178 -1.76 5.41 -11.11
C ALA A 178 -1.08 4.32 -10.28
N TYR A 179 -1.25 4.43 -8.97
CA TYR A 179 -0.91 3.38 -8.00
C TYR A 179 -1.90 2.23 -8.09
N LEU A 180 -1.39 0.98 -8.09
CA LEU A 180 -2.18 -0.23 -8.25
C LEU A 180 -2.18 -1.06 -6.97
N TYR A 181 -1.00 -1.43 -6.46
CA TYR A 181 -0.86 -2.19 -5.22
C TYR A 181 0.58 -2.14 -4.72
N THR A 182 0.82 -2.73 -3.56
CA THR A 182 2.16 -2.94 -3.00
C THR A 182 2.35 -4.44 -2.81
N GLU A 183 3.41 -4.97 -3.42
CA GLU A 183 3.93 -6.33 -3.20
C GLU A 183 4.78 -6.38 -1.92
#